data_AF-A0AAU5H7X4-F1
#
_entry.id   AF-A0AAU5H7X4-F1
#
_cell.length_a   1.000
_cell.length_b   1.000
_cell.length_c   1.000
_cell.angle_alpha   90.00
_cell.angle_beta   90.00
_cell.angle_gamma   90.00
#
_symmetry.space_group_name_H-M   'P 1'
#
loop_
_entity.id
_entity.type
_entity.pdbx_description
1 polymer ?
#
loop_
_entity_poly.entity_id
_entity_poly.type
_entity_poly.pdbx_seq_one_letter_code
_entity_poly.pdbx_strand_id
1 'polypeptide(L)'
;MPALRASATALLLGATLSLTACGQQHGTSPAVQVPVPSVDPGVADGAPHNRDNNAYRRTGEMSPASAKDAQKEADRIEPVLKRLWKQKKWDPETVRTALLALGYQETRTGGPLTVKKMDARYETDHYVTPEGALIGLRVHDDACVTAFVQKSNYGVKTNGPFMETGCFEPPYGH
;
A
#
# COMPACT_ATOMS: atom_id res chain seq x y z
N MET A 1 33.74 -26.31 44.70
CA MET A 1 35.10 -25.86 45.08
C MET A 1 36.12 -26.61 44.24
N PRO A 2 37.29 -26.03 43.90
CA PRO A 2 37.60 -24.98 42.93
C PRO A 2 38.18 -25.59 41.61
N ALA A 3 38.33 -24.88 40.50
CA ALA A 3 39.57 -24.16 40.20
C ALA A 3 39.38 -23.16 39.05
N LEU A 4 39.71 -21.90 39.36
CA LEU A 4 40.10 -20.87 38.38
C LEU A 4 41.33 -21.32 37.60
N ARG A 5 41.45 -20.86 36.35
CA ARG A 5 42.71 -20.35 35.79
C ARG A 5 42.43 -19.30 34.71
N ALA A 6 43.18 -18.20 34.83
CA ALA A 6 43.10 -16.97 34.07
C ALA A 6 44.12 -16.91 32.92
N SER A 7 44.12 -15.77 32.20
CA SER A 7 45.15 -15.21 31.29
C SER A 7 44.83 -15.37 29.80
N ALA A 8 45.12 -14.46 28.88
CA ALA A 8 45.57 -13.07 28.90
C ALA A 8 45.45 -12.52 27.46
N THR A 9 45.48 -11.20 27.37
CA THR A 9 45.43 -10.28 26.23
C THR A 9 46.41 -10.56 25.07
N ALA A 10 46.04 -10.22 23.83
CA ALA A 10 46.98 -9.66 22.84
C ALA A 10 46.24 -8.90 21.71
N LEU A 11 46.51 -7.59 21.64
CA LEU A 11 46.25 -6.68 20.51
C LEU A 11 47.28 -6.95 19.40
N LEU A 12 46.88 -6.88 18.12
CA LEU A 12 47.80 -6.65 17.00
C LEU A 12 47.15 -5.78 15.92
N LEU A 13 47.69 -4.56 15.78
CA LEU A 13 47.49 -3.64 14.67
C LEU A 13 48.24 -4.17 13.43
N GLY A 14 47.61 -4.08 12.25
CA GLY A 14 48.26 -4.28 10.96
C GLY A 14 47.82 -3.21 9.97
N ALA A 15 48.64 -2.18 9.78
CA ALA A 15 48.51 -1.19 8.72
C ALA A 15 49.33 -1.64 7.50
N THR A 16 48.74 -1.64 6.31
CA THR A 16 49.48 -1.78 5.05
C THR A 16 49.12 -0.62 4.12
N LEU A 17 50.07 0.30 3.97
CA LEU A 17 50.15 1.29 2.90
C LEU A 17 50.78 0.63 1.67
N SER A 18 50.25 0.89 0.48
CA SER A 18 50.96 0.72 -0.78
C SER A 18 50.62 1.87 -1.72
N LEU A 19 51.57 2.80 -1.82
CA LEU A 19 51.88 3.69 -2.95
C LEU A 19 52.09 2.81 -4.22
N THR A 20 51.93 3.20 -5.49
CA THR A 20 51.99 4.46 -6.25
C THR A 20 51.69 4.07 -7.71
N ALA A 21 51.04 4.95 -8.49
CA ALA A 21 51.48 5.28 -9.85
C ALA A 21 50.64 6.45 -10.42
N CYS A 22 51.32 7.56 -10.67
CA CYS A 22 50.79 8.78 -11.30
C CYS A 22 50.63 8.59 -12.81
N GLY A 23 49.56 9.15 -13.38
CA GLY A 23 49.43 9.41 -14.81
C GLY A 23 48.67 10.71 -15.00
N GLN A 24 49.41 11.79 -15.27
CA GLN A 24 48.93 13.16 -15.40
C GLN A 24 48.98 13.56 -16.88
N GLN A 25 47.87 14.04 -17.46
CA GLN A 25 47.93 14.80 -18.71
C GLN A 25 46.83 15.88 -18.75
N HIS A 26 47.27 17.11 -18.99
CA HIS A 26 46.50 18.36 -18.91
C HIS A 26 45.68 18.63 -20.18
N GLY A 27 44.53 19.30 -20.02
CA GLY A 27 43.78 19.97 -21.08
C GLY A 27 42.98 21.16 -20.50
N THR A 28 43.13 22.33 -21.11
CA THR A 28 42.89 23.68 -20.58
C THR A 28 41.42 24.17 -20.66
N SER A 29 41.00 24.94 -19.65
CA SER A 29 40.07 26.12 -19.67
C SER A 29 38.83 26.05 -18.74
N PRO A 30 38.42 27.18 -18.14
CA PRO A 30 37.54 27.21 -16.97
C PRO A 30 36.06 27.26 -17.39
N ALA A 31 35.25 26.37 -16.85
CA ALA A 31 33.80 26.45 -16.94
C ALA A 31 33.20 26.46 -15.54
N VAL A 32 32.39 27.50 -15.30
CA VAL A 32 31.59 27.80 -14.12
C VAL A 32 30.96 26.53 -13.52
N GLN A 33 31.22 26.28 -12.23
CA GLN A 33 30.50 25.26 -11.46
C GLN A 33 29.04 25.71 -11.30
N VAL A 34 28.17 25.19 -12.16
CA VAL A 34 26.74 25.16 -11.88
C VAL A 34 26.51 23.96 -10.96
N PRO A 35 25.94 24.11 -9.75
CA PRO A 35 25.63 22.96 -8.93
C PRO A 35 24.54 22.16 -9.64
N VAL A 36 24.89 20.94 -10.08
CA VAL A 36 23.88 19.96 -10.46
C VAL A 36 23.07 19.60 -9.21
N PRO A 37 21.73 19.55 -9.28
CA PRO A 37 20.93 19.12 -8.15
C PRO A 37 21.31 17.67 -7.82
N SER A 38 21.80 17.45 -6.60
CA SER A 38 22.06 16.12 -6.08
C SER A 38 20.79 15.29 -6.17
N VAL A 39 20.83 14.25 -7.01
CA VAL A 39 19.87 13.15 -6.92
C VAL A 39 20.20 12.41 -5.62
N ASP A 40 19.28 12.43 -4.68
CA ASP A 40 19.39 11.69 -3.42
C ASP A 40 19.53 10.19 -3.75
N PRO A 41 20.66 9.53 -3.41
CA PRO A 41 20.90 8.14 -3.77
C PRO A 41 20.07 7.24 -2.85
N GLY A 42 18.79 7.07 -3.18
CA GLY A 42 17.91 6.24 -2.36
C GLY A 42 16.59 5.79 -3.00
N VAL A 43 16.07 6.47 -4.04
CA VAL A 43 14.79 6.08 -4.66
C VAL A 43 14.78 6.47 -6.14
N ALA A 44 14.84 5.49 -7.04
CA ALA A 44 14.01 5.36 -8.24
C ALA A 44 14.65 4.43 -9.28
N ASP A 45 14.69 3.12 -9.01
CA ASP A 45 14.71 2.15 -10.11
C ASP A 45 13.26 1.88 -10.56
N GLY A 46 12.64 2.94 -11.06
CA GLY A 46 11.30 2.90 -11.65
C GLY A 46 11.40 3.47 -13.06
N ALA A 47 10.76 2.79 -14.02
CA ALA A 47 10.71 3.25 -15.41
C ALA A 47 10.40 4.77 -15.49
N PRO A 48 11.01 5.51 -16.44
CA PRO A 48 10.67 6.91 -16.66
C PRO A 48 9.14 7.09 -16.68
N HIS A 49 8.64 8.10 -15.96
CA HIS A 49 7.21 8.41 -15.80
C HIS A 49 6.38 7.46 -14.93
N ASN A 50 6.95 6.54 -14.15
CA ASN A 50 6.18 5.65 -13.25
C ASN A 50 5.19 6.40 -12.34
N ARG A 51 5.59 7.56 -11.80
CA ARG A 51 4.74 8.43 -10.97
C ARG A 51 3.49 8.91 -11.73
N ASP A 52 3.67 9.34 -12.97
CA ASP A 52 2.60 9.90 -13.80
C ASP A 52 1.70 8.79 -14.34
N ASN A 53 2.29 7.68 -14.80
CA ASN A 53 1.58 6.53 -15.34
C ASN A 53 0.66 5.86 -14.30
N ASN A 54 0.97 5.99 -13.00
CA ASN A 54 0.18 5.42 -11.91
C ASN A 54 -0.61 6.48 -11.12
N ALA A 55 -0.75 7.70 -11.64
CA ALA A 55 -1.51 8.76 -10.96
C ALA A 55 -2.95 8.35 -10.65
N TYR A 56 -3.61 7.61 -11.55
CA TYR A 56 -4.96 7.10 -11.38
C TYR A 56 -5.13 6.16 -10.16
N ARG A 57 -4.06 5.47 -9.75
CA ARG A 57 -4.06 4.56 -8.58
C ARG A 57 -3.79 5.26 -7.27
N ARG A 58 -3.56 6.57 -7.28
CA ARG A 58 -3.31 7.32 -6.06
C ARG A 58 -4.64 7.66 -5.42
N THR A 59 -4.74 7.33 -4.14
CA THR A 59 -5.84 7.80 -3.31
C THR A 59 -5.65 9.30 -3.07
N GLY A 60 -6.75 10.03 -2.97
CA GLY A 60 -6.75 11.38 -2.42
C GLY A 60 -6.17 11.41 -1.00
N GLU A 61 -5.76 12.59 -0.56
CA GLU A 61 -5.34 12.81 0.82
C GLU A 61 -6.54 12.73 1.77
N MET A 62 -6.30 12.25 2.99
CA MET A 62 -7.27 12.27 4.09
C MET A 62 -6.82 13.28 5.13
N SER A 63 -7.74 14.08 5.64
CA SER A 63 -7.49 14.83 6.86
C SER A 63 -7.27 13.89 8.06
N PRO A 64 -6.48 14.28 9.08
CA PRO A 64 -6.28 13.45 10.27
C PRO A 64 -7.56 13.12 11.04
N ALA A 65 -8.54 14.03 11.04
CA ALA A 65 -9.84 13.81 11.67
C ALA A 65 -10.64 12.74 10.89
N SER A 66 -10.71 12.88 9.57
CA SER A 66 -11.40 11.91 8.70
C SER A 66 -10.76 10.53 8.77
N ALA A 67 -9.43 10.45 8.81
CA ALA A 67 -8.69 9.19 8.96
C ALA A 67 -9.05 8.47 10.27
N LYS A 68 -9.16 9.21 11.38
CA LYS A 68 -9.55 8.65 12.69
C LYS A 68 -10.98 8.10 12.66
N ASP A 69 -11.91 8.79 12.02
CA ASP A 69 -13.29 8.30 11.91
C ASP A 69 -13.41 7.12 10.95
N ALA A 70 -12.68 7.14 9.82
CA ALA A 70 -12.60 6.00 8.92
C ALA A 70 -12.03 4.76 9.61
N GLN A 71 -11.03 4.94 10.49
CA GLN A 71 -10.48 3.82 11.26
C GLN A 71 -11.50 3.21 12.22
N LYS A 72 -12.32 4.02 12.90
CA LYS A 72 -13.40 3.50 13.76
C LYS A 72 -14.39 2.64 12.97
N GLU A 73 -14.75 3.07 11.76
CA GLU A 73 -15.65 2.28 10.91
C GLU A 73 -14.97 1.01 10.37
N ALA A 74 -13.69 1.07 10.04
CA ALA A 74 -12.90 -0.11 9.69
C ALA A 74 -12.89 -1.14 10.84
N ASP A 75 -12.62 -0.70 12.06
CA ASP A 75 -12.59 -1.55 13.27
C ASP A 75 -13.95 -2.18 13.56
N ARG A 76 -15.04 -1.52 13.18
CA ARG A 76 -16.42 -2.03 13.31
C ARG A 76 -16.79 -3.04 12.23
N ILE A 77 -16.30 -2.86 11.01
CA ILE A 77 -16.55 -3.74 9.86
C ILE A 77 -15.72 -5.04 9.94
N GLU A 78 -14.46 -4.94 10.34
CA GLU A 78 -13.53 -6.07 10.34
C GLU A 78 -14.07 -7.33 11.05
N PRO A 79 -14.61 -7.27 12.28
CA PRO A 79 -15.14 -8.47 12.95
C PRO A 79 -16.34 -9.08 12.24
N VAL A 80 -17.15 -8.29 11.53
CA VAL A 80 -18.26 -8.79 10.71
C VAL A 80 -17.73 -9.57 9.52
N LEU A 81 -16.77 -9.01 8.78
CA LEU A 81 -16.17 -9.71 7.63
C LEU A 81 -15.41 -10.96 8.07
N LYS A 82 -14.69 -10.91 9.19
CA LYS A 82 -14.04 -12.08 9.78
C LYS A 82 -15.02 -13.20 10.09
N ARG A 83 -16.18 -12.87 10.66
CA ARG A 83 -17.26 -13.85 10.95
C ARG A 83 -17.82 -14.44 9.66
N LEU A 84 -18.13 -13.60 8.68
CA LEU A 84 -18.65 -14.01 7.37
C LEU A 84 -17.68 -14.94 6.63
N TRP A 85 -16.40 -14.58 6.61
CA TRP A 85 -15.34 -15.41 6.03
C TRP A 85 -15.25 -16.80 6.69
N LYS A 86 -15.24 -16.85 8.03
CA LYS A 86 -15.25 -18.13 8.78
C LYS A 86 -16.49 -18.99 8.48
N GLN A 87 -17.64 -18.34 8.26
CA GLN A 87 -18.89 -19.01 7.89
C GLN A 87 -18.98 -19.37 6.40
N LYS A 88 -17.94 -19.04 5.61
CA LYS A 88 -17.90 -19.20 4.17
C LYS A 88 -19.03 -18.46 3.43
N LYS A 89 -19.37 -17.27 3.92
CA LYS A 89 -20.41 -16.40 3.39
C LYS A 89 -19.79 -15.13 2.84
N TRP A 90 -19.46 -15.13 1.55
CA TRP A 90 -18.76 -14.02 0.89
C TRP A 90 -19.51 -13.51 -0.33
N ASP A 91 -20.74 -13.97 -0.56
CA ASP A 91 -21.57 -13.43 -1.62
C ASP A 91 -21.98 -11.97 -1.31
N PRO A 92 -22.07 -11.09 -2.31
CA PRO A 92 -22.36 -9.67 -2.10
C PRO A 92 -23.66 -9.38 -1.35
N GLU A 93 -24.69 -10.21 -1.54
CA GLU A 93 -25.99 -10.01 -0.90
C GLU A 93 -25.90 -10.25 0.61
N THR A 94 -25.32 -11.37 1.03
CA THR A 94 -25.12 -11.67 2.45
C THR A 94 -24.21 -10.64 3.13
N VAL A 95 -23.15 -10.20 2.45
CA VAL A 95 -22.25 -9.14 2.95
C VAL A 95 -23.00 -7.83 3.12
N ARG A 96 -23.78 -7.43 2.10
CA ARG A 96 -24.63 -6.23 2.16
C ARG A 96 -25.59 -6.28 3.34
N THR A 97 -26.35 -7.37 3.50
CA THR A 97 -27.29 -7.53 4.61
C THR A 97 -26.60 -7.40 5.97
N ALA A 98 -25.42 -8.00 6.13
CA ALA A 98 -24.66 -7.92 7.37
C ALA A 98 -24.18 -6.49 7.69
N LEU A 99 -23.80 -5.71 6.67
CA LEU A 99 -23.37 -4.32 6.85
C LEU A 99 -24.56 -3.38 7.06
N LEU A 100 -25.68 -3.59 6.37
CA LEU A 100 -26.93 -2.85 6.64
C LEU A 100 -27.43 -3.07 8.06
N ALA A 101 -27.25 -4.28 8.62
CA ALA A 101 -27.58 -4.58 10.01
C ALA A 101 -26.71 -3.82 11.03
N LEU A 102 -25.55 -3.28 10.61
CA LEU A 102 -24.79 -2.35 11.44
C LEU A 102 -25.41 -0.94 11.43
N GLY A 103 -26.33 -0.62 10.52
CA GLY A 103 -26.96 0.70 10.41
C GLY A 103 -26.37 1.59 9.31
N TYR A 104 -25.54 1.03 8.42
CA TYR A 104 -25.11 1.74 7.22
C TYR A 104 -26.29 1.89 6.24
N GLN A 105 -26.25 2.96 5.44
CA GLN A 105 -27.27 3.24 4.44
C GLN A 105 -26.74 3.00 3.03
N GLU A 106 -27.52 2.32 2.21
CA GLU A 106 -27.35 2.34 0.75
C GLU A 106 -28.25 3.43 0.17
N THR A 107 -27.76 4.17 -0.81
CA THR A 107 -28.61 5.02 -1.65
C THR A 107 -28.48 4.57 -3.10
N ARG A 108 -29.57 4.74 -3.86
CA ARG A 108 -29.68 4.38 -5.28
C ARG A 108 -28.66 5.11 -6.18
N THR A 109 -28.11 6.22 -5.69
CA THR A 109 -27.09 7.05 -6.34
C THR A 109 -25.70 6.84 -5.76
N GLY A 110 -25.50 5.81 -4.94
CA GLY A 110 -24.25 5.55 -4.21
C GLY A 110 -24.30 6.13 -2.80
N GLY A 111 -24.94 5.40 -1.88
CA GLY A 111 -24.95 5.76 -0.47
C GLY A 111 -23.54 5.70 0.12
N PRO A 112 -23.36 6.03 1.41
CA PRO A 112 -22.06 5.84 2.03
C PRO A 112 -21.59 4.40 1.82
N LEU A 113 -22.48 3.40 1.87
CA LEU A 113 -22.13 2.00 1.59
C LEU A 113 -22.40 1.61 0.13
N THR A 114 -21.40 0.96 -0.50
CA THR A 114 -21.52 0.20 -1.75
C THR A 114 -20.93 -1.18 -1.56
N VAL A 115 -21.69 -2.22 -1.94
CA VAL A 115 -21.22 -3.62 -1.99
C VAL A 115 -21.42 -4.17 -3.39
N LYS A 116 -20.34 -4.61 -4.04
CA LYS A 116 -20.33 -5.17 -5.40
C LYS A 116 -19.58 -6.50 -5.46
N LYS A 117 -19.72 -7.23 -6.58
CA LYS A 117 -18.89 -8.40 -6.88
C LYS A 117 -17.42 -8.00 -7.02
N MET A 118 -16.52 -8.97 -6.87
CA MET A 118 -15.10 -8.78 -7.21
C MET A 118 -14.96 -8.36 -8.68
N ASP A 119 -13.96 -7.55 -8.98
CA ASP A 119 -13.65 -7.18 -10.35
C ASP A 119 -13.04 -8.38 -11.11
N ALA A 120 -13.35 -8.49 -12.40
CA ALA A 120 -12.76 -9.52 -13.25
C ALA A 120 -11.27 -9.24 -13.47
N ARG A 121 -10.46 -10.30 -13.53
CA ARG A 121 -9.03 -10.22 -13.83
C ARG A 121 -8.66 -11.30 -14.83
N TYR A 122 -7.69 -10.98 -15.70
CA TYR A 122 -7.20 -11.94 -16.68
C TYR A 122 -6.25 -12.92 -16.00
N GLU A 123 -6.56 -14.21 -16.07
CA GLU A 123 -5.73 -15.30 -15.56
C GLU A 123 -5.37 -16.23 -16.74
N THR A 124 -4.07 -16.37 -17.00
CA THR A 124 -3.48 -17.21 -18.06
C THR A 124 -3.97 -16.92 -19.49
N ASP A 125 -5.23 -17.24 -19.80
CA ASP A 125 -5.84 -17.20 -21.13
C ASP A 125 -7.31 -16.74 -21.13
N HIS A 126 -7.88 -16.39 -19.98
CA HIS A 126 -9.27 -15.93 -19.88
C HIS A 126 -9.51 -14.97 -18.71
N TYR A 127 -10.65 -14.28 -18.73
CA TYR A 127 -11.09 -13.47 -17.60
C TYR A 127 -11.77 -14.35 -16.55
N VAL A 128 -11.33 -14.21 -15.30
CA VAL A 128 -11.91 -14.85 -14.12
C VAL A 128 -12.46 -13.76 -13.21
N THR A 129 -13.69 -13.95 -12.72
CA THR A 129 -14.24 -13.16 -11.62
C THR A 129 -14.16 -13.97 -10.34
N PRO A 130 -13.25 -13.64 -9.41
CA PRO A 130 -13.16 -14.35 -8.14
C PRO A 130 -14.48 -14.28 -7.37
N GLU A 131 -14.84 -15.36 -6.67
CA GLU A 131 -15.95 -15.31 -5.72
C GLU A 131 -15.61 -14.41 -4.54
N GLY A 132 -16.54 -13.51 -4.21
CA GLY A 132 -16.39 -12.61 -3.08
C GLY A 132 -17.20 -11.33 -3.27
N ALA A 133 -16.96 -10.41 -2.35
CA ALA A 133 -17.55 -9.08 -2.36
C ALA A 133 -16.49 -8.02 -2.10
N LEU A 134 -16.57 -6.92 -2.86
CA LEU A 134 -15.88 -5.66 -2.60
C LEU A 134 -16.84 -4.72 -1.88
N ILE A 135 -16.31 -4.02 -0.89
CA ILE A 135 -17.04 -3.06 -0.07
C ILE A 135 -16.32 -1.73 -0.15
N GLY A 136 -17.08 -0.67 -0.44
CA GLY A 136 -16.63 0.71 -0.31
C GLY A 136 -17.59 1.44 0.62
N LEU A 137 -17.09 1.98 1.72
CA LEU A 137 -17.83 2.85 2.62
C LEU A 137 -17.23 4.26 2.57
N ARG A 138 -17.98 5.26 2.11
CA ARG A 138 -17.62 6.68 2.22
C ARG A 138 -17.98 7.17 3.62
N VAL A 139 -16.97 7.58 4.38
CA VAL A 139 -17.11 8.08 5.75
C VAL A 139 -17.18 9.61 5.76
N HIS A 140 -16.33 10.24 4.96
CA HIS A 140 -16.31 11.67 4.66
C HIS A 140 -16.04 11.87 3.16
N ASP A 141 -16.12 13.10 2.66
CA ASP A 141 -15.80 13.38 1.25
C ASP A 141 -14.35 13.04 0.88
N ASP A 142 -13.44 13.11 1.85
CA ASP A 142 -12.01 12.81 1.72
C ASP A 142 -11.61 11.43 2.25
N ALA A 143 -12.54 10.64 2.81
CA ALA A 143 -12.22 9.39 3.51
C ALA A 143 -13.15 8.22 3.19
N CYS A 144 -12.53 7.09 2.91
CA CYS A 144 -13.16 5.82 2.61
C CYS A 144 -12.65 4.71 3.53
N VAL A 145 -13.51 3.73 3.78
CA VAL A 145 -13.12 2.36 4.14
C VAL A 145 -13.29 1.49 2.91
N THR A 146 -12.19 0.88 2.46
CA THR A 146 -12.21 -0.14 1.40
C THR A 146 -12.04 -1.50 2.04
N ALA A 147 -12.91 -2.44 1.72
CA ALA A 147 -12.81 -3.79 2.26
C ALA A 147 -13.18 -4.85 1.22
N PHE A 148 -12.80 -6.09 1.51
CA PHE A 148 -13.18 -7.23 0.70
C PHE A 148 -13.33 -8.47 1.57
N VAL A 149 -14.15 -9.41 1.09
CA VAL A 149 -14.18 -10.77 1.61
C VAL A 149 -14.30 -11.73 0.43
N GLN A 150 -13.40 -12.71 0.39
CA GLN A 150 -13.32 -13.71 -0.67
C GLN A 150 -12.94 -15.06 -0.07
N LYS A 151 -12.97 -16.11 -0.87
CA LYS A 151 -12.70 -17.48 -0.41
C LYS A 151 -11.34 -17.62 0.30
N SER A 152 -10.30 -16.96 -0.19
CA SER A 152 -8.94 -17.07 0.36
C SER A 152 -8.73 -16.27 1.65
N ASN A 153 -9.37 -15.12 1.80
CA ASN A 153 -9.12 -14.17 2.89
C ASN A 153 -10.16 -13.04 2.91
N TYR A 154 -10.04 -12.14 3.89
CA TYR A 154 -10.75 -10.88 3.95
C TYR A 154 -9.75 -9.76 4.28
N GLY A 155 -10.13 -8.51 4.04
CA GLY A 155 -9.30 -7.36 4.38
C GLY A 155 -10.11 -6.08 4.51
N VAL A 156 -9.61 -5.16 5.33
CA VAL A 156 -10.19 -3.83 5.56
C VAL A 156 -9.04 -2.83 5.58
N LYS A 157 -9.17 -1.71 4.87
CA LYS A 157 -8.22 -0.61 4.85
C LYS A 157 -8.95 0.73 4.84
N THR A 158 -8.31 1.75 5.38
CA THR A 158 -8.74 3.15 5.26
C THR A 158 -7.89 3.86 4.22
N ASN A 159 -8.51 4.73 3.44
CA ASN A 159 -7.84 5.48 2.38
C ASN A 159 -8.67 6.69 1.98
N GLY A 160 -8.06 7.68 1.33
CA GLY A 160 -8.84 8.68 0.60
C GLY A 160 -9.48 8.09 -0.67
N PRO A 161 -10.43 8.79 -1.27
CA PRO A 161 -11.08 8.34 -2.50
C PRO A 161 -10.09 8.32 -3.66
N PHE A 162 -10.18 7.30 -4.51
CA PHE A 162 -9.58 7.30 -5.84
C PHE A 162 -10.35 8.26 -6.75
N MET A 163 -9.64 8.96 -7.63
CA MET A 163 -10.22 10.02 -8.46
C MET A 163 -11.37 9.55 -9.35
N GLU A 164 -11.27 8.34 -9.90
CA GLU A 164 -12.24 7.82 -10.87
C GLU A 164 -13.29 6.90 -10.23
N THR A 165 -12.86 6.11 -9.25
CA THR A 165 -13.63 4.99 -8.71
C THR A 165 -14.09 5.20 -7.27
N GLY A 166 -13.83 6.38 -6.70
CA GLY A 166 -14.25 6.74 -5.35
C GLY A 166 -13.61 5.82 -4.31
N CYS A 167 -14.41 5.05 -3.57
CA CYS A 167 -13.88 4.17 -2.52
C CYS A 167 -13.38 2.81 -3.04
N PHE A 168 -13.44 2.54 -4.34
CA PHE A 168 -12.89 1.30 -4.90
C PHE A 168 -11.54 1.56 -5.54
N GLU A 169 -10.58 0.66 -5.33
CA GLU A 169 -9.34 0.71 -6.07
C GLU A 169 -9.63 0.49 -7.56
N PRO A 170 -9.05 1.31 -8.47
CA PRO A 170 -9.22 1.09 -9.90
C PRO A 170 -8.75 -0.30 -10.30
N PRO A 171 -9.43 -0.96 -11.26
CA PRO A 171 -8.91 -2.18 -11.85
C PRO A 171 -7.54 -1.87 -12.48
N TYR A 172 -6.68 -2.89 -12.56
CA TYR A 172 -5.36 -2.76 -13.18
C TYR A 172 -5.51 -2.24 -14.61
N GLY A 173 -4.90 -1.09 -14.92
CA GLY A 173 -4.70 -0.64 -16.29
C GLY A 173 -3.56 -1.42 -16.93
N HIS A 174 -3.79 -1.92 -18.14
CA HIS A 174 -2.78 -2.55 -19.00
C HIS A 174 -2.22 -1.53 -19.98
#